data_AF-A0A7R9QLT4-F1
#
_entry.id   AF-A0A7R9QLT4-F1
#
_cell.length_a   1.000
_cell.length_b   1.000
_cell.length_c   1.000
_cell.angle_alpha   90.00
_cell.angle_beta   90.00
_cell.angle_gamma   90.00
#
_symmetry.space_group_name_H-M   'P 1'
#
loop_
_entity.id
_entity.type
_entity.pdbx_description
1 polymer ?
#
loop_
_entity_poly.entity_id
_entity_poly.type
_entity_poly.pdbx_seq_one_letter_code
_entity_poly.pdbx_strand_id
1 'polypeptide(L)'
;MPGAFDQLKALATLNLLSNPLNCNCHMRWLSNWLKNHNIVTGNPRCQTPVDLRDIPIEDIEPKDFECSEVERDYADCGPDSQCPSRCICTG
;
A
#
# COMPACT_ATOMS: atom_id res chain seq x y z
N MET A 1 -4.55 5.61 -3.68
CA MET A 1 -5.84 5.30 -4.35
C MET A 1 -6.20 3.84 -4.09
N PRO A 2 -7.20 3.57 -3.23
CA PRO A 2 -7.88 2.27 -3.21
C PRO A 2 -8.69 2.08 -4.51
N GLY A 3 -8.84 0.85 -4.98
CA GLY A 3 -9.75 0.52 -6.09
C GLY A 3 -9.11 0.41 -7.48
N ALA A 4 -7.78 0.27 -7.56
CA ALA A 4 -7.07 0.10 -8.84
C ALA A 4 -7.58 -1.10 -9.67
N PHE A 5 -8.15 -2.11 -9.02
CA PHE A 5 -8.65 -3.33 -9.67
C PHE A 5 -10.18 -3.40 -9.78
N ASP A 6 -10.91 -2.40 -9.29
CA ASP A 6 -12.39 -2.48 -9.16
C ASP A 6 -13.11 -2.57 -10.51
N GLN A 7 -12.50 -2.04 -11.57
CA GLN A 7 -13.04 -2.14 -12.93
C GLN A 7 -12.80 -3.52 -13.58
N LEU A 8 -11.90 -4.33 -13.03
CA LEU A 8 -11.48 -5.61 -13.60
C LEU A 8 -12.37 -6.75 -13.07
N LYS A 9 -13.66 -6.72 -13.43
CA LYS A 9 -14.68 -7.67 -12.93
C LYS A 9 -14.42 -9.15 -13.26
N ALA A 10 -13.60 -9.44 -14.26
CA ALA A 10 -13.27 -10.79 -14.71
C ALA A 10 -11.83 -11.21 -14.36
N LEU A 11 -11.16 -10.47 -13.46
CA LEU A 11 -9.79 -10.78 -13.05
C LEU A 11 -9.76 -12.11 -12.28
N ALA A 12 -8.98 -13.07 -12.78
CA ALA A 12 -8.85 -14.40 -12.19
C ALA A 12 -7.43 -14.69 -11.66
N THR A 13 -6.42 -14.00 -12.19
CA THR A 13 -5.01 -14.19 -11.82
C THR A 13 -4.32 -12.83 -11.80
N LEU A 14 -3.60 -12.57 -10.72
CA LEU A 14 -2.82 -11.35 -10.53
C LEU A 14 -1.43 -11.72 -10.02
N ASN A 15 -0.43 -11.74 -10.90
CA ASN A 15 0.93 -12.07 -10.49
C ASN A 15 1.66 -10.83 -9.96
N LEU A 16 1.92 -10.79 -8.65
CA LEU A 16 2.68 -9.73 -7.99
C LEU A 16 4.06 -10.19 -7.50
N LEU A 17 4.50 -11.40 -7.86
CA LEU A 17 5.80 -11.92 -7.49
C LEU A 17 6.95 -11.07 -8.05
N SER A 18 8.09 -11.08 -7.36
CA SER A 18 9.28 -10.31 -7.72
C SER A 18 9.09 -8.78 -7.74
N ASN A 19 8.05 -8.27 -7.06
CA ASN A 19 7.88 -6.84 -6.82
C ASN A 19 8.41 -6.47 -5.43
N PRO A 20 9.19 -5.39 -5.28
CA PRO A 20 9.67 -4.92 -4.00
C PRO A 20 8.54 -4.22 -3.23
N LEU A 21 7.60 -4.99 -2.69
CA LEU A 21 6.42 -4.43 -2.02
C LEU A 21 6.81 -3.71 -0.73
N ASN A 22 6.44 -2.43 -0.65
CA ASN A 22 6.55 -1.63 0.57
C ASN A 22 5.24 -1.66 1.33
N CYS A 23 5.14 -2.54 2.33
CA CYS A 23 3.94 -2.79 3.12
C CYS A 23 3.72 -1.75 4.23
N ASN A 24 3.71 -0.48 3.83
CA ASN A 24 3.35 0.67 4.67
C ASN A 24 1.83 0.90 4.68
N CYS A 25 1.38 1.99 5.31
CA CYS A 25 -0.04 2.34 5.41
C CYS A 25 -0.77 2.43 4.05
N HIS A 26 -0.07 2.76 2.95
CA HIS A 26 -0.65 2.85 1.61
C HIS A 26 -0.88 1.48 0.95
N MET A 27 -0.31 0.40 1.48
CA MET A 27 -0.52 -0.96 0.97
C MET A 27 -1.64 -1.73 1.68
N ARG A 28 -2.22 -1.17 2.75
CA ARG A 28 -3.30 -1.82 3.51
C ARG A 28 -4.50 -2.22 2.64
N TRP A 29 -4.84 -1.40 1.65
CA TRP A 29 -5.97 -1.69 0.75
C TRP A 29 -5.71 -2.96 -0.08
N LEU A 30 -4.47 -3.20 -0.50
CA LEU A 30 -4.11 -4.34 -1.33
C LEU A 30 -4.24 -5.64 -0.53
N SER A 31 -3.75 -5.66 0.72
CA SER A 31 -3.94 -6.79 1.64
C SER A 31 -5.43 -7.15 1.78
N ASN A 32 -6.28 -6.16 2.07
CA ASN A 32 -7.73 -6.36 2.19
C ASN A 32 -8.35 -6.83 0.87
N TRP A 33 -7.92 -6.26 -0.25
CA TRP A 33 -8.45 -6.61 -1.56
C TRP A 33 -8.09 -8.07 -1.91
N LEU A 34 -6.85 -8.51 -1.67
CA LEU A 34 -6.42 -9.89 -1.89
C LEU A 34 -7.18 -10.89 -1.00
N LYS A 35 -7.38 -10.56 0.29
CA LYS A 35 -8.17 -11.39 1.23
C LYS A 35 -9.61 -11.61 0.78
N ASN A 36 -10.22 -10.59 0.18
CA ASN A 36 -11.64 -10.60 -0.19
C ASN A 36 -11.91 -11.14 -1.59
N HIS A 37 -10.88 -11.37 -2.41
CA HIS A 37 -11.02 -11.84 -3.78
C HIS A 37 -10.40 -13.23 -3.93
N ASN A 38 -11.19 -14.18 -4.41
CA ASN A 38 -10.72 -15.53 -4.69
C ASN A 38 -10.00 -15.59 -6.05
N ILE A 39 -8.79 -15.04 -6.11
CA ILE A 39 -7.95 -15.01 -7.32
C ILE A 39 -6.57 -15.64 -7.05
N VAL A 40 -5.90 -16.09 -8.10
CA VAL A 40 -4.54 -16.65 -8.00
C VAL A 40 -3.53 -15.51 -7.95
N THR A 41 -2.82 -15.35 -6.83
CA THR A 41 -1.92 -14.20 -6.58
C THR A 41 -0.43 -14.56 -6.59
N GLY A 42 -0.11 -15.85 -6.44
CA GLY A 42 1.26 -16.34 -6.29
C GLY A 42 1.86 -16.11 -4.90
N ASN A 43 1.11 -15.60 -3.93
CA ASN A 43 1.57 -15.29 -2.56
C ASN A 43 2.71 -14.23 -2.51
N PRO A 44 2.40 -12.96 -2.87
CA PRO A 44 3.39 -11.90 -2.88
C PRO A 44 3.81 -11.48 -1.47
N ARG A 45 5.12 -11.26 -1.29
CA ARG A 45 5.74 -10.96 0.01
C ARG A 45 6.25 -9.53 0.08
N CYS A 46 6.22 -8.97 1.27
CA CYS A 46 6.76 -7.65 1.55
C CYS A 46 8.29 -7.65 1.54
N GLN A 47 8.88 -6.60 0.97
CA GLN A 47 10.32 -6.37 1.00
C GLN A 47 10.71 -5.29 2.01
N THR A 48 9.80 -4.34 2.26
CA THR A 48 9.91 -3.33 3.33
C THR A 48 8.54 -3.15 4.01
N PRO A 49 8.49 -2.65 5.26
CA PRO A 49 9.61 -2.39 6.18
C PRO A 49 10.32 -3.69 6.63
N VAL A 50 11.47 -3.56 7.30
CA VAL A 50 12.30 -4.71 7.74
C VAL A 50 11.52 -5.68 8.62
N ASP A 51 10.66 -5.16 9.49
CA ASP A 51 9.85 -5.97 10.42
C ASP A 51 8.80 -6.83 9.72
N LEU A 52 8.38 -6.43 8.51
CA LEU A 52 7.41 -7.15 7.69
C LEU A 52 8.07 -7.89 6.52
N ARG A 53 9.40 -7.89 6.44
CA ARG A 53 10.13 -8.47 5.33
C ARG A 53 9.86 -9.97 5.22
N ASP A 54 9.69 -10.43 3.98
CA ASP A 54 9.39 -11.81 3.61
C ASP A 54 8.06 -12.35 4.16
N ILE A 55 7.21 -11.51 4.79
CA ILE A 55 5.85 -11.87 5.19
C ILE A 55 4.90 -11.69 3.99
N PRO A 56 4.00 -12.66 3.71
CA PRO A 56 2.91 -12.49 2.76
C PRO A 56 2.07 -11.26 3.07
N ILE A 57 1.78 -10.43 2.07
CA ILE A 57 0.96 -9.22 2.28
C ILE A 57 -0.46 -9.56 2.78
N GLU A 58 -0.96 -10.77 2.46
CA GLU A 58 -2.24 -11.30 2.94
C GLU A 58 -2.22 -11.75 4.41
N ASP A 59 -1.06 -11.98 5.02
CA ASP A 59 -0.98 -12.43 6.41
C ASP A 59 -0.79 -11.28 7.41
N ILE A 60 -0.48 -10.08 6.93
CA ILE A 60 -0.21 -8.91 7.78
C ILE A 60 -1.52 -8.36 8.35
N GLU A 61 -1.51 -8.01 9.64
CA GLU A 61 -2.66 -7.39 10.28
C GLU A 61 -2.83 -5.93 9.85
N PRO A 62 -4.07 -5.42 9.70
CA PRO A 62 -4.31 -4.05 9.25
C PRO A 62 -3.60 -2.94 10.05
N LYS A 63 -3.27 -3.22 11.32
CA LYS A 63 -2.62 -2.29 12.25
C LYS A 63 -1.12 -2.15 11.99
N ASP A 64 -0.48 -3.19 11.43
CA ASP A 64 0.97 -3.21 11.21
C ASP A 64 1.36 -2.46 9.92
N PHE A 65 0.38 -2.09 9.09
CA PHE A 65 0.57 -1.20 7.95
C PHE A 65 0.68 0.25 8.42
N GLU A 66 1.86 0.64 8.88
CA GLU A 66 2.16 1.99 9.34
C GLU A 66 2.94 2.79 8.30
N CYS A 67 2.77 4.11 8.30
CA CYS A 67 3.59 5.03 7.51
C CYS A 67 4.58 5.75 8.44
N SER A 68 5.81 5.89 7.97
CA SER A 68 6.83 6.68 8.67
C SER A 68 6.36 8.12 8.88
N GLU A 69 6.95 8.83 9.84
CA GLU A 69 6.64 10.24 10.08
C GLU A 69 6.77 11.05 8.78
N VAL A 70 7.89 10.85 8.08
CA VAL A 70 8.19 11.47 6.79
C VAL A 70 7.11 11.20 5.73
N GLU A 71 6.54 10.00 5.66
CA GLU A 71 5.46 9.69 4.70
C GLU A 71 4.12 10.34 5.10
N ARG A 72 3.82 10.40 6.40
CA ARG A 72 2.64 11.14 6.91
C ARG A 72 2.71 12.62 6.55
N ASP A 73 3.91 13.14 6.41
CA ASP A 73 4.17 14.53 6.12
C ASP A 73 4.02 14.90 4.65
N TYR A 74 4.37 13.99 3.74
CA TYR A 74 4.14 14.18 2.30
C TYR A 74 2.68 13.98 1.90
N ALA A 75 1.89 13.24 2.69
CA ALA A 75 0.45 13.14 2.51
C ALA A 75 -0.28 14.49 2.73
N ASP A 76 0.35 15.43 3.44
CA ASP A 76 -0.16 16.78 3.69
C ASP A 76 0.24 17.77 2.58
N CYS A 77 1.05 17.36 1.61
CA CYS A 77 1.50 18.17 0.46
C CYS A 77 0.72 17.82 -0.84
N GLY A 78 -0.60 17.60 -0.74
CA GLY A 78 -1.46 17.42 -1.91
C GLY A 78 -1.83 18.75 -2.59
N PRO A 79 -2.32 18.72 -3.84
CA PRO A 79 -2.74 19.94 -4.55
C PRO A 79 -3.91 20.68 -3.87
N ASP A 80 -4.62 20.03 -2.95
CA ASP A 80 -5.79 20.58 -2.24
C ASP A 80 -5.53 20.89 -0.75
N SER A 81 -4.32 20.67 -0.22
CA SER A 81 -3.98 20.98 1.17
C SER A 81 -3.23 22.30 1.29
N GLN A 82 -3.67 23.16 2.20
CA GLN A 82 -2.94 24.37 2.59
C GLN A 82 -1.52 23.97 2.97
N CYS A 83 -0.54 24.74 2.49
CA CYS A 83 0.89 24.51 2.73
C CYS A 83 1.13 24.05 4.19
N PRO A 84 1.62 22.82 4.42
CA PRO A 84 1.84 22.31 5.77
C PRO A 84 2.76 23.24 6.55
N SER A 85 2.60 23.32 7.88
CA SER A 85 3.37 24.23 8.76
C SER A 85 4.89 24.04 8.73
N ARG A 86 5.37 23.01 8.03
CA ARG A 86 6.75 22.53 7.95
C ARG A 86 7.28 22.42 6.52
N CYS A 87 6.54 22.96 5.55
CA CYS A 87 6.96 23.06 4.15
C CYS A 87 7.04 24.54 3.74
N ILE A 88 8.03 24.89 2.90
CA ILE A 88 8.13 26.22 2.30
C ILE A 88 7.55 26.13 0.90
N CYS A 89 6.37 26.69 0.69
CA CYS A 89 5.77 26.74 -0.64
C CYS A 89 6.49 27.80 -1.48
N THR A 90 7.25 27.34 -2.47
CA THR A 90 7.78 28.19 -3.54
C THR A 90 6.72 28.24 -4.64
N GLY A 91 6.04 29.38 -4.77
CA GLY A 91 5.06 29.62 -5.83
C GLY A 91 5.65 29.58 -7.23
#